data_AF-A0ABD1EXV8-F1
#
_entry.id   AF-A0ABD1EXV8-F1
#
_cell.length_a   1.000
_cell.length_b   1.000
_cell.length_c   1.000
_cell.angle_alpha   90.00
_cell.angle_beta   90.00
_cell.angle_gamma   90.00
#
_symmetry.space_group_name_H-M   'P 1'
#
loop_
_entity.id
_entity.type
_entity.pdbx_description
1 polymer ?
#
loop_
_entity_poly.entity_id
_entity_poly.type
_entity_poly.pdbx_seq_one_letter_code
_entity_poly.pdbx_strand_id
1 'polypeptide(L)'
;MAAYYWVDTTSRSGQVPSTALQGGHDIDGAPIFVGRAFHDGDWIPAKVLPSKNIAYVPYNGDEIGVDRFQVLCEQRFDWVPAHGGHIPESAVIGGKTSDGENLYIGRVHHDGAHTIGKVHPSHQTCYIPFDGKEVGHKEYEILVLRP
;
A
#
# COMPACT_ATOMS: atom_id res chain seq x y z
N MET A 1 -8.81 21.11 6.75
CA MET A 1 -9.30 19.88 6.12
C MET A 1 -8.12 18.93 5.95
N ALA A 2 -8.33 17.62 5.94
CA ALA A 2 -7.24 16.66 5.68
C ALA A 2 -6.76 16.78 4.22
N ALA A 3 -5.47 16.54 3.98
CA ALA A 3 -4.84 16.62 2.66
C ALA A 3 -5.15 15.40 1.75
N TYR A 4 -5.80 14.39 2.31
CA TYR A 4 -6.24 13.15 1.67
C TYR A 4 -7.35 12.52 2.51
N TYR A 5 -8.09 11.57 1.94
CA TYR A 5 -9.08 10.79 2.68
C TYR A 5 -9.07 9.31 2.29
N TRP A 6 -9.60 8.49 3.18
CA TRP A 6 -9.76 7.05 3.01
C TRP A 6 -11.23 6.74 2.78
N VAL A 7 -11.54 5.99 1.72
CA VAL A 7 -12.92 5.57 1.39
C VAL A 7 -13.07 4.09 1.65
N ASP A 8 -13.97 3.72 2.55
CA ASP A 8 -14.35 2.32 2.79
C ASP A 8 -14.94 1.69 1.53
N THR A 9 -14.45 0.50 1.18
CA THR A 9 -14.92 -0.27 0.03
C THR A 9 -14.83 -1.78 0.32
N THR A 10 -15.30 -2.57 -0.63
CA THR A 10 -15.25 -4.04 -0.58
C THR A 10 -14.82 -4.61 -1.93
N SER A 11 -14.15 -5.77 -1.88
CA SER A 11 -13.82 -6.61 -3.04
C SER A 11 -14.98 -6.75 -4.03
N ARG A 12 -16.19 -6.97 -3.50
CA ARG A 12 -17.43 -7.25 -4.24
C ARG A 12 -18.03 -6.07 -4.99
N SER A 13 -17.56 -4.85 -4.73
CA SER A 13 -18.04 -3.67 -5.48
C SER A 13 -17.49 -3.65 -6.92
N GLY A 14 -16.31 -4.23 -7.15
CA GLY A 14 -15.55 -4.09 -8.40
C GLY A 14 -15.19 -2.64 -8.76
N GLN A 15 -15.39 -1.69 -7.84
CA GLN A 15 -15.34 -0.27 -8.11
C GLN A 15 -14.55 0.47 -7.03
N VAL A 16 -13.73 1.41 -7.49
CA VAL A 16 -13.05 2.40 -6.66
C VAL A 16 -13.49 3.80 -7.11
N PRO A 17 -13.48 4.81 -6.23
CA PRO A 17 -13.77 6.19 -6.61
C PRO A 17 -12.83 6.66 -7.74
N SER A 18 -13.31 7.55 -8.62
CA SER A 18 -12.48 8.15 -9.68
C SER A 18 -11.32 9.00 -9.15
N THR A 19 -11.32 9.33 -7.86
CA THR A 19 -10.28 10.04 -7.12
C THR A 19 -9.26 9.12 -6.44
N ALA A 20 -9.42 7.79 -6.55
CA ALA A 20 -8.50 6.82 -5.96
C ALA A 20 -7.12 6.88 -6.60
N LEU A 21 -6.07 6.83 -5.77
CA LEU A 21 -4.69 6.91 -6.22
C LEU A 21 -4.26 5.59 -6.87
N GLN A 22 -4.02 5.61 -8.20
CA GLN A 22 -3.28 4.55 -8.86
C GLN A 22 -1.82 4.58 -8.38
N GLY A 23 -1.37 3.48 -7.78
CA GLY A 23 -0.02 3.32 -7.25
C GLY A 23 0.97 2.71 -8.23
N GLY A 24 0.48 1.90 -9.17
CA GLY A 24 1.29 1.24 -10.19
C GLY A 24 0.46 0.27 -11.06
N HIS A 25 1.03 -0.88 -11.39
CA HIS A 25 0.43 -1.90 -12.26
C HIS A 25 0.91 -3.32 -11.91
N ASP A 26 0.05 -4.30 -12.15
CA ASP A 26 0.31 -5.72 -11.97
C ASP A 26 0.96 -6.33 -13.23
N ILE A 27 1.37 -7.62 -13.18
CA ILE A 27 2.10 -8.32 -14.25
C ILE A 27 1.33 -8.31 -15.59
N ASP A 28 0.00 -8.39 -15.54
CA ASP A 28 -0.90 -8.33 -16.70
C ASP A 28 -1.24 -6.90 -17.16
N GLY A 29 -0.60 -5.89 -16.57
CA GLY A 29 -0.86 -4.47 -16.82
C GLY A 29 -2.10 -3.93 -16.12
N ALA A 30 -2.81 -4.72 -15.31
CA ALA A 30 -3.96 -4.21 -14.55
C ALA A 30 -3.53 -3.11 -13.55
N PRO A 31 -4.29 -2.01 -13.43
CA PRO A 31 -3.93 -0.92 -12.54
C PRO A 31 -4.03 -1.34 -11.07
N ILE A 32 -2.96 -1.08 -10.31
CA ILE A 32 -2.94 -1.26 -8.85
C ILE A 32 -3.26 0.08 -8.19
N PHE A 33 -4.23 0.07 -7.28
CA PHE A 33 -4.59 1.23 -6.46
C PHE A 33 -4.01 1.11 -5.05
N VAL A 34 -3.72 2.27 -4.44
CA VAL A 34 -3.24 2.36 -3.07
C VAL A 34 -4.42 2.21 -2.11
N GLY A 35 -4.35 1.18 -1.26
CA GLY A 35 -5.32 0.99 -0.19
C GLY A 35 -4.67 0.74 1.17
N ARG A 36 -5.51 0.40 2.14
CA ARG A 36 -5.13 -0.21 3.42
C ARG A 36 -6.25 -1.11 3.92
N ALA A 37 -5.93 -2.15 4.69
CA ALA A 37 -6.90 -3.01 5.35
C ALA A 37 -6.52 -3.25 6.79
N PHE A 38 -7.49 -3.66 7.61
CA PHE A 38 -7.26 -4.10 8.97
C PHE A 38 -7.07 -5.63 8.99
N HIS A 39 -5.95 -6.11 9.51
CA HIS A 39 -5.64 -7.52 9.61
C HIS A 39 -4.83 -7.79 10.90
N ASP A 40 -5.27 -8.79 11.67
CA ASP A 40 -4.65 -9.26 12.93
C ASP A 40 -4.16 -8.16 13.89
N GLY A 41 -5.00 -7.13 14.11
CA GLY A 41 -4.71 -6.01 15.02
C GLY A 41 -4.07 -4.78 14.34
N ASP A 42 -3.54 -4.95 13.13
CA ASP A 42 -2.79 -3.92 12.40
C ASP A 42 -3.64 -3.28 11.30
N TRP A 43 -3.47 -1.97 11.08
CA TRP A 43 -3.82 -1.34 9.81
C TRP A 43 -2.62 -1.42 8.87
N ILE A 44 -2.78 -2.04 7.70
CA ILE A 44 -1.67 -2.36 6.79
C ILE A 44 -1.94 -1.78 5.39
N PRO A 45 -0.98 -1.07 4.76
CA PRO A 45 -1.02 -0.71 3.34
C PRO A 45 -1.31 -1.90 2.42
N ALA A 46 -2.16 -1.70 1.42
CA ALA A 46 -2.72 -2.76 0.58
C ALA A 46 -2.55 -2.50 -0.92
N LYS A 47 -2.28 -3.58 -1.67
CA LYS A 47 -2.37 -3.68 -3.13
C LYS A 47 -3.82 -3.91 -3.52
N VAL A 48 -4.50 -2.92 -4.10
CA VAL A 48 -5.92 -3.03 -4.51
C VAL A 48 -6.02 -3.27 -6.02
N LEU A 49 -6.76 -4.31 -6.42
CA LEU A 49 -6.93 -4.77 -7.81
C LEU A 49 -8.42 -4.83 -8.19
N PRO A 50 -9.04 -3.71 -8.61
CA PRO A 50 -10.49 -3.65 -8.86
C PRO A 50 -10.96 -4.61 -9.95
N SER A 51 -10.18 -4.78 -11.02
CA SER A 51 -10.47 -5.71 -12.12
C SER A 51 -10.48 -7.18 -11.70
N LYS A 52 -9.83 -7.51 -10.58
CA LYS A 52 -9.75 -8.86 -10.01
C LYS A 52 -10.66 -9.02 -8.78
N ASN A 53 -11.44 -7.99 -8.42
CA ASN A 53 -12.31 -7.95 -7.25
C ASN A 53 -11.59 -8.37 -5.95
N ILE A 54 -10.36 -7.90 -5.71
CA ILE A 54 -9.58 -8.26 -4.53
C ILE A 54 -8.62 -7.14 -4.12
N ALA A 55 -8.23 -7.15 -2.85
CA ALA A 55 -7.07 -6.43 -2.36
C ALA A 55 -6.20 -7.40 -1.52
N TYR A 56 -4.92 -7.07 -1.39
CA TYR A 56 -3.96 -7.88 -0.65
C TYR A 56 -3.13 -7.04 0.32
N VAL A 57 -2.85 -7.58 1.50
CA VAL A 57 -1.88 -7.04 2.45
C VAL A 57 -0.73 -8.03 2.67
N PRO A 58 0.51 -7.54 2.81
CA PRO A 58 1.64 -8.38 3.24
C PRO A 58 1.60 -8.55 4.76
N TYR A 59 1.60 -9.80 5.25
CA TYR A 59 1.61 -10.08 6.70
C TYR A 59 2.29 -11.41 7.04
N ASN A 60 3.22 -11.38 8.00
CA ASN A 60 3.85 -12.53 8.63
C ASN A 60 4.38 -13.61 7.65
N GLY A 61 5.01 -13.18 6.55
CA GLY A 61 5.55 -14.07 5.51
C GLY A 61 4.61 -14.37 4.33
N ASP A 62 3.32 -14.03 4.41
CA ASP A 62 2.31 -14.39 3.41
C ASP A 62 1.61 -13.19 2.76
N GLU A 63 1.07 -13.41 1.56
CA GLU A 63 0.15 -12.48 0.88
C GLU A 63 -1.29 -12.82 1.31
N ILE A 64 -1.93 -11.89 2.05
CA ILE A 64 -3.27 -12.10 2.60
C ILE A 64 -4.31 -11.35 1.77
N GLY A 65 -5.23 -12.09 1.14
CA GLY A 65 -6.40 -11.53 0.46
C GLY A 65 -7.41 -10.96 1.46
N VAL A 66 -7.90 -9.75 1.21
CA VAL A 66 -8.81 -9.00 2.09
C VAL A 66 -10.06 -8.50 1.37
N ASP A 67 -11.22 -8.80 1.96
CA ASP A 67 -12.55 -8.49 1.41
C ASP A 67 -13.03 -7.06 1.73
N ARG A 68 -12.54 -6.47 2.82
CA ARG A 68 -12.87 -5.12 3.31
C ARG A 68 -11.59 -4.31 3.47
N PHE A 69 -11.56 -3.15 2.83
CA PHE A 69 -10.39 -2.29 2.80
C PHE A 69 -10.82 -0.84 2.55
N GLN A 70 -9.90 0.08 2.74
CA GLN A 70 -10.05 1.47 2.36
C GLN A 70 -9.13 1.77 1.18
N VAL A 71 -9.59 2.61 0.25
CA VAL A 71 -8.77 3.16 -0.83
C VAL A 71 -8.37 4.61 -0.52
N LEU A 72 -7.13 4.97 -0.86
CA LEU A 72 -6.61 6.32 -0.68
C LEU A 72 -7.09 7.21 -1.83
N CYS A 73 -7.78 8.30 -1.51
CA CYS A 73 -8.33 9.24 -2.49
C CYS A 73 -7.82 10.68 -2.21
N GLU A 74 -7.37 11.37 -3.28
CA GLU A 74 -6.88 12.78 -3.29
C GLU A 74 -5.68 13.10 -2.35
N GLN A 75 -4.91 14.20 -2.48
CA GLN A 75 -4.99 15.34 -3.42
C GLN A 75 -3.74 15.49 -4.33
N ARG A 76 -2.53 15.62 -3.76
CA ARG A 76 -1.25 15.75 -4.50
C ARG A 76 -0.15 14.95 -3.81
N PHE A 77 0.16 13.78 -4.34
CA PHE A 77 1.28 12.96 -3.88
C PHE A 77 2.44 12.97 -4.88
N ASP A 78 3.62 12.64 -4.38
CA ASP A 78 4.77 12.19 -5.16
C ASP A 78 5.30 10.85 -4.59
N TRP A 79 6.14 10.18 -5.37
CA TRP A 79 6.88 8.99 -4.96
C TRP A 79 8.36 9.33 -4.90
N VAL A 80 9.00 9.07 -3.75
CA VAL A 80 10.40 9.45 -3.49
C VAL A 80 11.23 8.19 -3.25
N PRO A 81 12.38 8.00 -3.92
CA PRO A 81 13.29 6.90 -3.62
C PRO A 81 13.76 6.91 -2.15
N ALA A 82 13.67 5.78 -1.48
CA ALA A 82 14.02 5.59 -0.08
C ALA A 82 14.65 4.21 0.14
N HIS A 83 15.45 4.10 1.21
CA HIS A 83 16.12 2.86 1.59
C HIS A 83 16.45 2.88 3.10
N GLY A 84 16.83 1.72 3.64
CA GLY A 84 17.41 1.63 5.00
C GLY A 84 16.51 2.11 6.14
N GLY A 85 15.18 2.17 5.93
CA GLY A 85 14.24 2.70 6.92
C GLY A 85 14.21 4.22 7.03
N HIS A 86 14.84 4.97 6.11
CA HIS A 86 14.65 6.41 6.05
C HIS A 86 13.21 6.76 5.67
N ILE A 87 12.55 7.57 6.50
CA ILE A 87 11.17 8.04 6.30
C ILE A 87 11.21 9.57 6.14
N PRO A 88 10.85 10.13 4.97
CA PRO A 88 10.69 11.56 4.78
C PRO A 88 9.62 12.17 5.69
N GLU A 89 9.78 13.42 6.09
CA GLU A 89 8.85 14.13 7.00
C GLU A 89 7.40 14.17 6.45
N SER A 90 7.24 14.29 5.13
CA SER A 90 5.94 14.30 4.45
C SER A 90 5.41 12.92 4.04
N ALA A 91 6.01 11.82 4.53
CA ALA A 91 5.60 10.46 4.19
C ALA A 91 4.18 10.13 4.68
N VAL A 92 3.40 9.49 3.81
CA VAL A 92 2.00 9.15 4.10
C VAL A 92 1.92 7.93 5.00
N ILE A 93 1.38 8.11 6.20
CA ILE A 93 1.03 7.01 7.12
C ILE A 93 -0.13 6.23 6.50
N GLY A 94 0.17 5.06 5.95
CA GLY A 94 -0.82 4.14 5.39
C GLY A 94 -1.44 3.22 6.44
N GLY A 95 -0.81 3.06 7.59
CA GLY A 95 -1.21 2.08 8.58
C GLY A 95 -0.52 2.25 9.92
N LYS A 96 -0.82 1.33 10.83
CA LYS A 96 -0.24 1.29 12.17
C LYS A 96 -0.31 -0.14 12.71
N THR A 97 0.78 -0.62 13.29
CA THR A 97 0.81 -1.89 14.00
C THR A 97 0.05 -1.79 15.33
N SER A 98 -0.33 -2.94 15.87
CA SER A 98 -1.04 -3.12 17.13
C SER A 98 -0.23 -2.66 18.37
N ASP A 99 1.10 -2.70 18.31
CA ASP A 99 1.99 -2.13 19.34
C ASP A 99 2.24 -0.61 19.17
N GLY A 100 1.87 -0.05 18.01
CA GLY A 100 1.80 1.39 17.78
C GLY A 100 2.89 1.99 16.89
N GLU A 101 3.67 1.19 16.17
CA GLU A 101 4.55 1.68 15.10
C GLU A 101 3.73 2.13 13.87
N ASN A 102 4.09 3.26 13.27
CA ASN A 102 3.45 3.73 12.04
C ASN A 102 3.97 2.95 10.83
N LEU A 103 3.06 2.48 9.97
CA LEU A 103 3.39 1.87 8.68
C LEU A 103 3.15 2.88 7.55
N TYR A 104 4.08 2.95 6.62
CA TYR A 104 4.05 3.90 5.50
C TYR A 104 3.81 3.18 4.17
N ILE A 105 3.33 3.92 3.18
CA ILE A 105 2.99 3.37 1.87
C ILE A 105 4.25 3.35 1.01
N GLY A 106 4.68 2.14 0.60
CA GLY A 106 5.80 1.96 -0.31
C GLY A 106 5.37 1.32 -1.62
N ARG A 107 6.23 1.41 -2.63
CA ARG A 107 6.13 0.61 -3.85
C ARG A 107 7.50 0.20 -4.38
N VAL A 108 7.53 -0.89 -5.15
CA VAL A 108 8.74 -1.44 -5.78
C VAL A 108 8.43 -2.00 -7.15
N HIS A 109 9.45 -2.10 -8.00
CA HIS A 109 9.40 -2.94 -9.19
C HIS A 109 9.79 -4.38 -8.80
N HIS A 110 8.95 -5.35 -9.14
CA HIS A 110 9.17 -6.77 -8.84
C HIS A 110 8.52 -7.63 -9.93
N ASP A 111 9.30 -8.49 -10.59
CA ASP A 111 8.88 -9.46 -11.62
C ASP A 111 7.89 -8.91 -12.67
N GLY A 112 8.17 -7.69 -13.15
CA GLY A 112 7.38 -7.00 -14.17
C GLY A 112 6.20 -6.17 -13.65
N ALA A 113 5.83 -6.29 -12.36
CA ALA A 113 4.87 -5.43 -11.70
C ALA A 113 5.55 -4.19 -11.09
N HIS A 114 4.78 -3.11 -10.91
CA HIS A 114 5.11 -1.95 -10.06
C HIS A 114 4.06 -1.88 -8.97
N THR A 115 4.37 -2.42 -7.79
CA THR A 115 3.35 -2.87 -6.82
C THR A 115 3.51 -2.26 -5.43
N ILE A 116 2.39 -2.14 -4.72
CA ILE A 116 2.26 -1.46 -3.43
C ILE A 116 2.53 -2.40 -2.26
N GLY A 117 3.15 -1.87 -1.22
CA GLY A 117 3.49 -2.58 0.01
C GLY A 117 3.53 -1.69 1.27
N LYS A 118 3.83 -2.31 2.40
CA LYS A 118 4.06 -1.63 3.69
C LYS A 118 5.54 -1.34 3.88
N VAL A 119 5.91 -0.09 4.11
CA VAL A 119 7.22 0.26 4.67
C VAL A 119 7.12 0.16 6.18
N HIS A 120 7.96 -0.67 6.78
CA HIS A 120 8.06 -0.90 8.21
C HIS A 120 9.39 -0.30 8.71
N PRO A 121 9.37 0.88 9.37
CA PRO A 121 10.58 1.61 9.73
C PRO A 121 11.60 0.80 10.55
N SER A 122 11.16 0.12 11.62
CA SER A 122 12.03 -0.67 12.50
C SER A 122 12.68 -1.87 11.79
N HIS A 123 11.97 -2.49 10.84
CA HIS A 123 12.51 -3.55 10.00
C HIS A 123 13.37 -3.02 8.83
N GLN A 124 13.37 -1.70 8.60
CA GLN A 124 14.07 -1.04 7.49
C GLN A 124 13.75 -1.67 6.13
N THR A 125 12.48 -2.01 5.87
CA THR A 125 12.05 -2.83 4.73
C THR A 125 10.70 -2.37 4.18
N CYS A 126 10.56 -2.35 2.87
CA CYS A 126 9.25 -2.35 2.20
C CYS A 126 8.86 -3.79 1.89
N TYR A 127 7.76 -4.27 2.47
CA TYR A 127 7.21 -5.59 2.20
C TYR A 127 6.04 -5.47 1.22
N ILE A 128 6.06 -6.26 0.14
CA ILE A 128 4.94 -6.36 -0.82
C ILE A 128 4.23 -7.71 -0.71
N PRO A 129 2.91 -7.76 -0.97
CA PRO A 129 2.21 -9.01 -1.22
C PRO A 129 2.41 -9.40 -2.69
N PHE A 130 2.99 -10.58 -2.94
CA PHE A 130 3.25 -11.10 -4.29
C PHE A 130 3.37 -12.63 -4.31
N ASP A 131 2.73 -13.28 -5.28
CA ASP A 131 2.71 -14.74 -5.50
C ASP A 131 2.48 -15.57 -4.22
N GLY A 132 1.50 -15.18 -3.40
CA GLY A 132 1.19 -15.87 -2.14
C GLY A 132 2.14 -15.54 -0.98
N LYS A 133 3.11 -14.63 -1.16
CA LYS A 133 4.15 -14.31 -0.16
C LYS A 133 4.29 -12.83 0.18
N GLU A 134 4.81 -12.59 1.38
CA GLU A 134 5.34 -11.30 1.82
C GLU A 134 6.82 -11.18 1.39
N VAL A 135 7.09 -10.38 0.35
CA VAL A 135 8.45 -10.21 -0.20
C VAL A 135 9.05 -8.90 0.28
N GLY A 136 10.19 -8.95 0.97
CA GLY A 136 10.87 -7.79 1.54
C GLY A 136 11.93 -7.17 0.62
N HIS A 137 11.88 -5.85 0.47
CA HIS A 137 12.79 -5.03 -0.33
C HIS A 137 13.46 -3.93 0.52
N LYS A 138 14.76 -3.72 0.31
CA LYS A 138 15.56 -2.69 1.02
C LYS A 138 15.63 -1.34 0.31
N GLU A 139 15.36 -1.33 -0.98
CA GLU A 139 15.23 -0.16 -1.84
C GLU A 139 13.79 -0.10 -2.35
N TYR A 140 13.17 1.08 -2.28
CA TYR A 140 11.76 1.27 -2.61
C TYR A 140 11.49 2.75 -2.91
N GLU A 141 10.30 3.05 -3.43
CA GLU A 141 9.77 4.41 -3.38
C GLU A 141 8.78 4.51 -2.22
N ILE A 142 8.80 5.61 -1.48
CA ILE A 142 7.82 5.92 -0.42
C ILE A 142 6.87 7.03 -0.90
N LEU A 143 5.58 6.89 -0.58
CA LEU A 143 4.57 7.88 -0.92
C LEU A 143 4.69 9.08 0.02
N VAL A 144 4.79 10.29 -0.55
CA VAL A 144 4.85 11.55 0.19
C VAL A 144 3.75 12.51 -0.24
N LEU A 145 3.30 13.36 0.68
CA LEU A 145 2.52 14.54 0.33
C LEU A 145 3.42 15.58 -0.33
N ARG A 146 2.92 16.18 -1.43
CA ARG A 146 3.49 17.43 -1.94
C ARG A 146 3.09 18.62 -1.05
N PRO A 147 3.99 19.59 -0.84
CA PRO A 147 3.66 20.89 -0.25
C PRO A 147 2.59 21.67 -1.04
#